data_AF-A0A956RUC6-F1
#
_entry.id   AF-A0A956RUC6-F1
#
_cell.length_a   1.000
_cell.length_b   1.000
_cell.length_c   1.000
_cell.angle_alpha   90.00
_cell.angle_beta   90.00
_cell.angle_gamma   90.00
#
_symmetry.space_group_name_H-M   'P 1'
#
loop_
_entity.id
_entity.type
_entity.pdbx_description
1 polymer ?
#
loop_
_entity_poly.entity_id
_entity_poly.type
_entity_poly.pdbx_seq_one_letter_code
_entity_poly.pdbx_strand_id
1 'polypeptide(L)'
;MISTNNEKLCERFDDEIWLYLDGELAKTEMASWENHLKKCASCQKRLLEIKSVELAYKNVPAVKFDAKQLQKQISRAENTVASTRRYQPPVPPIFKVLGGILLPIAAAVMFYLRLHPVETEQNYNWEPINFQQTITEIDSSLNALSSDLLWAETGESAWDEMRMDLEYRIEDISEALKE
;
A
#
# COMPACT_ATOMS: atom_id res chain seq x y z
N MET A 1 22.75 23.24 4.14
CA MET A 1 21.64 24.04 4.70
C MET A 1 21.27 23.43 6.04
N ILE A 2 21.28 24.20 7.13
CA ILE A 2 20.88 23.71 8.46
C ILE A 2 19.36 23.75 8.49
N SER A 3 18.70 22.62 8.23
CA SER A 3 17.26 22.50 8.40
C SER A 3 16.93 22.75 9.87
N THR A 4 16.11 23.77 10.12
CA THR A 4 15.78 24.17 11.49
C THR A 4 14.93 23.10 12.15
N ASN A 5 15.05 22.91 13.46
CA ASN A 5 14.33 21.85 14.19
C ASN A 5 12.80 21.88 13.96
N ASN A 6 12.24 23.05 13.64
CA ASN A 6 10.82 23.19 13.30
C ASN A 6 10.43 22.55 11.97
N GLU A 7 11.31 22.56 10.97
CA GLU A 7 11.02 22.01 9.64
C GLU A 7 10.88 20.48 9.72
N LYS A 8 11.79 19.83 10.45
CA LYS A 8 11.71 18.38 10.73
C LYS A 8 10.45 17.98 11.48
N LEU A 9 9.96 18.82 12.39
CA LEU A 9 8.70 18.57 13.09
C LEU A 9 7.48 18.74 12.18
N CYS A 10 7.49 19.70 11.25
CA CYS A 10 6.45 19.80 10.23
C CYS A 10 6.38 18.55 9.36
N GLU A 11 7.53 18.03 8.92
CA GLU A 11 7.61 16.83 8.07
C GLU A 11 7.05 15.59 8.78
N ARG A 12 7.32 15.44 10.08
CA ARG A 12 6.86 14.31 10.90
C ARG A 12 5.44 14.48 11.46
N PHE A 13 4.75 15.58 11.14
CA PHE A 13 3.46 15.89 11.75
C PHE A 13 2.43 14.78 11.54
N ASP A 14 2.32 14.25 10.33
CA ASP A 14 1.29 13.26 10.00
C ASP A 14 1.51 11.91 10.67
N ASP A 15 2.76 11.57 10.91
CA ASP A 15 3.14 10.28 11.50
C ASP A 15 3.01 10.31 13.03
N GLU A 16 3.24 11.47 13.66
CA GLU A 16 3.39 11.56 15.13
C GLU A 16 2.29 12.32 15.84
N ILE A 17 1.42 13.03 15.12
CA ILE A 17 0.36 13.80 15.77
C ILE A 17 -0.59 12.93 16.60
N TRP A 18 -0.78 11.67 16.21
CA TRP A 18 -1.60 10.72 16.96
C TRP A 18 -0.97 10.39 18.31
N LEU A 19 0.34 10.13 18.36
CA LEU A 19 1.08 9.92 19.62
C LEU A 19 1.01 11.16 20.52
N TYR A 20 1.05 12.36 19.93
CA TYR A 20 0.84 13.60 20.67
C TYR A 20 -0.57 13.70 21.26
N LEU A 21 -1.60 13.37 20.48
CA LEU A 21 -3.00 13.42 20.90
C LEU A 21 -3.32 12.40 22.00
N ASP A 22 -2.77 11.19 21.89
CA ASP A 22 -2.95 10.11 22.87
C ASP A 22 -2.09 10.30 24.13
N GLY A 23 -1.14 11.24 24.08
CA GLY A 23 -0.25 11.55 25.20
C GLY A 23 0.88 10.54 25.38
N GLU A 24 1.21 9.79 24.33
CA GLU A 24 2.19 8.68 24.34
C GLU A 24 3.63 9.14 24.02
N LEU A 25 3.82 10.40 23.62
CA LEU A 25 5.15 10.95 23.39
C LEU A 25 5.97 11.09 24.68
N ALA A 26 7.29 10.98 24.57
CA ALA A 26 8.19 11.26 25.68
C ALA A 26 8.04 12.72 26.14
N LYS A 27 8.22 13.00 27.44
CA LYS A 27 8.02 14.35 28.02
C LYS A 27 8.83 15.44 27.30
N THR A 28 10.04 15.13 26.86
CA THR A 28 10.91 16.05 26.11
C THR A 28 10.37 16.35 24.72
N GLU A 29 9.80 15.34 24.05
CA GLU A 29 9.19 15.48 22.73
C GLU A 29 7.87 16.24 22.81
N MET A 30 7.07 15.96 23.83
CA MET A 30 5.82 16.67 24.09
C MET A 30 6.07 18.18 24.27
N ALA A 31 7.09 18.57 25.04
CA ALA A 31 7.48 19.98 25.18
C ALA A 31 7.94 20.61 23.85
N SER A 32 8.64 19.84 23.01
CA SER A 32 9.05 20.28 21.67
C SER A 32 7.84 20.51 20.76
N TRP A 33 6.89 19.57 20.76
CA TRP A 33 5.63 19.66 20.03
C TRP A 33 4.77 20.83 20.49
N GLU A 34 4.61 21.05 21.80
CA GLU A 34 3.90 22.21 22.33
C GLU A 34 4.52 23.54 21.89
N ASN A 35 5.86 23.64 21.90
CA ASN A 35 6.57 24.83 21.44
C ASN A 35 6.43 25.02 19.93
N HIS A 36 6.45 23.94 19.16
CA HIS A 36 6.23 23.96 17.71
C HIS A 36 4.82 24.44 17.37
N LEU A 37 3.78 23.83 17.98
CA LEU A 37 2.37 24.16 17.77
C LEU A 37 2.03 25.62 18.15
N LYS A 38 2.78 26.23 19.09
CA LYS A 38 2.65 27.67 19.41
C LYS A 38 3.21 28.60 18.33
N LYS A 39 4.13 28.12 17.50
CA LYS A 39 4.86 28.94 16.51
C LYS A 39 4.44 28.65 15.07
N CYS A 40 4.00 27.43 14.79
CA CYS A 40 3.71 26.95 13.45
C CYS A 40 2.20 26.99 13.17
N ALA A 41 1.76 28.02 12.45
CA ALA A 41 0.33 28.24 12.15
C ALA A 41 -0.27 27.11 11.29
N SER A 42 0.51 26.51 10.37
CA SER A 42 0.03 25.40 9.53
C SER A 42 -0.25 24.15 10.36
N CYS A 43 0.69 23.74 11.22
CA CYS A 43 0.53 22.60 12.11
C CYS A 43 -0.58 22.84 13.15
N GLN A 44 -0.72 24.07 13.64
CA GLN A 44 -1.84 24.42 14.53
C GLN A 44 -3.20 24.29 13.83
N LYS A 45 -3.31 24.79 12.59
CA LYS A 45 -4.54 24.65 11.80
C LYS A 45 -4.90 23.18 11.59
N ARG A 46 -3.92 22.36 11.21
CA ARG A 46 -4.11 20.92 10.98
C ARG A 46 -4.52 20.17 12.24
N LEU A 47 -3.93 20.52 13.38
CA LEU A 47 -4.34 19.99 14.69
C LEU A 47 -5.80 20.33 15.02
N LEU A 48 -6.26 21.55 14.71
CA LEU A 48 -7.66 21.92 14.90
C LEU A 48 -8.60 21.12 13.97
N GLU A 49 -8.21 20.88 12.72
CA GLU A 49 -8.96 20.05 11.78
C GLU A 49 -9.10 18.61 12.33
N ILE A 50 -8.01 18.00 12.80
CA ILE A 50 -8.05 16.66 13.41
C ILE A 50 -8.96 16.63 14.64
N LYS A 51 -8.82 17.61 15.55
CA LYS A 51 -9.70 17.71 16.73
C LYS A 51 -11.16 17.91 16.37
N SER A 52 -11.45 18.60 15.27
CA SER A 52 -12.83 18.78 14.79
C SER A 52 -13.44 17.45 14.34
N VAL A 53 -12.67 16.60 13.66
CA VAL A 53 -13.08 15.25 13.26
C VAL A 53 -13.27 14.37 14.49
N GLU A 54 -12.35 14.42 15.45
CA GLU A 54 -12.47 13.68 16.72
C GLU A 54 -13.75 14.06 17.47
N LEU A 55 -14.06 15.36 17.55
CA LEU A 55 -15.27 15.86 18.19
C LEU A 55 -16.53 15.45 17.41
N ALA A 56 -16.50 15.48 16.08
CA ALA A 56 -17.59 14.98 15.25
C ALA A 56 -17.83 13.48 15.51
N TYR A 57 -16.77 12.69 15.59
CA TYR A 57 -16.84 11.26 15.88
C TYR A 57 -17.42 10.97 17.28
N LYS A 58 -16.98 11.69 18.31
CA LYS A 58 -17.52 11.56 19.68
C LYS A 58 -19.00 11.91 19.78
N ASN A 59 -19.50 12.76 18.88
CA ASN A 59 -20.90 13.15 18.81
C ASN A 59 -21.75 12.24 17.92
N VAL A 60 -21.16 11.24 17.26
CA VAL A 60 -21.94 10.24 16.53
C VAL A 60 -22.80 9.48 17.55
N PRO A 61 -24.14 9.50 17.42
CA PRO A 61 -24.99 8.80 18.36
C PRO A 61 -24.67 7.32 18.33
N ALA A 62 -24.59 6.69 19.50
CA ALA A 62 -24.43 5.25 19.61
C ALA A 62 -25.67 4.55 19.04
N VAL A 63 -25.65 4.23 17.75
CA VAL A 63 -26.71 3.47 17.09
C VAL A 63 -26.58 2.02 17.55
N LYS A 64 -27.57 1.56 18.31
CA LYS A 64 -27.71 0.13 18.62
C LYS A 64 -28.21 -0.56 17.36
N PHE A 65 -27.34 -1.31 16.71
CA PHE A 65 -27.77 -2.17 15.60
C PHE A 65 -28.51 -3.38 16.18
N ASP A 66 -29.72 -3.63 15.67
CA ASP A 66 -30.39 -4.91 15.90
C ASP A 66 -29.53 -6.02 15.27
N ALA A 67 -29.34 -7.13 15.98
CA ALA A 67 -28.56 -8.27 15.51
C ALA A 67 -29.03 -8.74 14.12
N LYS A 68 -30.34 -8.66 13.85
CA LYS A 68 -30.91 -9.00 12.52
C LYS A 68 -30.45 -8.03 11.43
N GLN A 69 -30.35 -6.74 11.74
CA GLN A 69 -29.86 -5.73 10.79
C GLN A 69 -28.37 -5.91 10.52
N LEU A 70 -27.58 -6.18 11.56
CA LEU A 70 -26.16 -6.46 11.42
C LEU A 70 -25.92 -7.71 10.55
N GLN A 71 -26.62 -8.80 10.82
CA GLN A 71 -26.51 -10.03 10.03
C GLN A 71 -26.93 -9.82 8.56
N LYS A 72 -27.96 -9.00 8.32
CA LYS A 72 -28.36 -8.62 6.96
C LYS A 72 -27.23 -7.86 6.24
N GLN A 73 -26.54 -6.93 6.90
CA GLN A 73 -25.43 -6.19 6.29
C GLN A 73 -24.21 -7.09 6.05
N ILE A 74 -23.87 -7.98 6.99
CA ILE A 74 -22.78 -8.95 6.83
C ILE A 74 -23.06 -9.85 5.61
N SER A 75 -24.27 -10.42 5.51
CA SER A 75 -24.62 -11.27 4.36
C SER A 75 -24.56 -10.54 3.02
N ARG A 76 -24.85 -9.23 2.99
CA ARG A 76 -24.68 -8.41 1.78
C ARG A 76 -23.21 -8.27 1.41
N ALA A 77 -22.35 -7.92 2.37
CA ALA A 77 -20.92 -7.81 2.15
C ALA A 77 -20.30 -9.14 1.69
N GLU A 78 -20.67 -10.25 2.32
CA GLU A 78 -20.22 -11.60 1.93
C GLU A 78 -20.64 -11.96 0.51
N ASN A 79 -21.88 -11.67 0.13
CA ASN A 79 -22.37 -11.92 -1.23
C ASN A 79 -21.65 -11.04 -2.27
N THR A 80 -21.34 -9.78 -1.94
CA THR A 80 -20.53 -8.91 -2.80
C THR A 80 -19.12 -9.49 -3.00
N VAL A 81 -18.47 -9.95 -1.93
CA VAL A 81 -17.14 -10.58 -2.01
C VAL A 81 -17.18 -11.93 -2.75
N ALA A 82 -18.23 -12.72 -2.58
CA ALA A 82 -18.39 -13.98 -3.31
C ALA A 82 -18.57 -13.75 -4.82
N SER A 83 -19.18 -12.63 -5.21
CA SER A 83 -19.36 -12.27 -6.63
C SER A 83 -18.06 -11.85 -7.29
N THR A 84 -17.18 -11.10 -6.61
CA THR A 84 -15.87 -10.72 -7.14
C THR A 84 -14.91 -11.90 -7.22
N ARG A 85 -15.02 -12.87 -6.30
CA ARG A 85 -14.21 -14.11 -6.35
C ARG A 85 -14.51 -15.03 -7.54
N ARG A 86 -15.66 -14.84 -8.22
CA ARG A 86 -15.98 -15.58 -9.45
C ARG A 86 -15.38 -14.99 -10.70
N TYR A 87 -14.78 -13.80 -10.64
CA TYR A 87 -13.93 -13.32 -11.71
C TYR A 87 -12.59 -14.06 -11.63
N GLN A 88 -12.57 -15.30 -12.10
CA GLN A 88 -11.33 -15.90 -12.56
C GLN A 88 -11.05 -15.27 -13.92
N PRO A 89 -10.07 -14.34 -14.04
CA PRO A 89 -9.67 -13.91 -15.38
C PRO A 89 -9.32 -15.17 -16.16
N PRO A 90 -9.74 -15.30 -17.43
CA PRO A 90 -9.37 -16.45 -18.24
C PRO A 90 -7.83 -16.53 -18.23
N VAL A 91 -7.28 -17.55 -17.57
CA VAL A 91 -5.83 -17.73 -17.53
C VAL A 91 -5.38 -17.98 -18.97
N PRO A 92 -4.59 -17.06 -19.57
CA PRO A 92 -4.14 -17.25 -20.93
C PRO A 92 -3.35 -18.57 -20.99
N PRO A 93 -3.45 -19.33 -22.10
CA PRO A 93 -2.88 -20.68 -22.23
C PRO A 93 -1.35 -20.73 -22.01
N ILE A 94 -0.67 -19.58 -22.02
CA ILE A 94 0.77 -19.42 -21.79
C ILE A 94 1.18 -19.94 -20.40
N PHE A 95 0.32 -19.82 -19.36
CA PHE A 95 0.63 -20.32 -18.02
C PHE A 95 0.64 -21.86 -17.92
N LYS A 96 0.00 -22.59 -18.86
CA LYS A 96 0.11 -24.06 -18.91
C LYS A 96 1.49 -24.51 -19.41
N VAL A 97 2.20 -23.67 -20.16
CA VAL A 97 3.54 -23.98 -20.67
C VAL A 97 4.61 -23.60 -19.64
N LEU A 98 4.47 -22.43 -18.98
CA LEU A 98 5.40 -22.00 -17.93
C LEU A 98 5.29 -22.80 -16.62
N GLY A 99 4.11 -23.36 -16.33
CA GLY A 99 3.89 -24.23 -15.17
C GLY A 99 4.79 -25.46 -15.14
N GLY A 100 5.25 -25.95 -16.30
CA GLY A 100 6.18 -27.09 -16.37
C GLY A 100 7.59 -26.78 -15.88
N ILE A 101 8.03 -25.52 -15.95
CA ILE A 101 9.41 -25.11 -15.61
C ILE A 101 9.49 -24.59 -14.17
N LEU A 102 8.47 -23.89 -13.68
CA LEU A 102 8.50 -23.31 -12.33
C LEU A 102 8.18 -24.32 -11.22
N LEU A 103 7.38 -25.35 -11.51
CA LEU A 103 7.08 -26.43 -10.55
C LEU A 103 8.32 -27.17 -10.02
N PRO A 104 9.29 -27.61 -10.85
CA PRO A 104 10.49 -28.28 -10.35
C PRO A 104 11.39 -27.32 -9.55
N ILE A 105 11.44 -26.03 -9.90
CA ILE A 105 12.21 -25.02 -9.14
C ILE A 105 11.59 -24.83 -7.75
N ALA A 106 10.27 -24.63 -7.67
CA ALA A 106 9.57 -24.51 -6.39
C ALA A 106 9.70 -25.78 -5.54
N ALA A 107 9.62 -26.97 -6.16
CA ALA A 107 9.83 -28.25 -5.49
C ALA A 107 11.26 -28.42 -4.97
N ALA A 108 12.27 -28.00 -5.76
CA ALA A 108 13.67 -28.02 -5.35
C ALA A 108 13.95 -27.05 -4.19
N VAL A 109 13.37 -25.84 -4.22
CA VAL A 109 13.46 -24.87 -3.11
C VAL A 109 12.79 -25.43 -1.85
N MET A 110 11.59 -26.01 -1.96
CA MET A 110 10.90 -26.64 -0.83
C MET A 110 11.68 -27.85 -0.28
N PHE A 111 12.29 -28.65 -1.15
CA PHE A 111 13.13 -29.77 -0.74
C PHE A 111 14.42 -29.31 -0.05
N TYR A 112 15.05 -28.26 -0.58
CA TYR A 112 16.23 -27.63 0.02
C TYR A 112 15.92 -27.05 1.40
N LEU A 113 14.82 -26.28 1.54
CA LEU A 113 14.37 -25.75 2.84
C LEU A 113 13.99 -26.85 3.84
N ARG A 114 13.59 -28.02 3.36
CA ARG A 114 13.31 -29.17 4.23
C ARG A 114 14.58 -29.88 4.71
N LEU A 115 15.64 -29.90 3.90
CA LEU A 115 16.95 -30.45 4.27
C LEU A 115 17.76 -29.49 5.13
N HIS A 116 17.56 -28.19 4.94
CA HIS A 116 18.18 -27.12 5.71
C HIS A 116 17.10 -26.35 6.46
N PRO A 117 16.58 -26.90 7.58
CA PRO A 117 15.65 -26.16 8.42
C PRO A 117 16.34 -24.85 8.81
N VAL A 118 15.76 -23.73 8.38
CA VAL A 118 16.24 -22.40 8.74
C VAL A 118 16.11 -22.30 10.25
N GLU A 119 17.22 -22.36 10.97
CA GLU A 119 17.27 -22.09 12.41
C GLU A 119 16.86 -20.62 12.60
N THR A 120 15.60 -20.39 12.95
CA THR A 120 15.04 -19.05 13.16
C THR A 120 15.49 -18.41 14.47
N GLU A 121 16.53 -18.94 15.13
CA GLU A 121 17.19 -18.31 16.27
C GLU A 121 18.44 -17.56 15.83
N GLN A 122 18.27 -16.54 15.00
CA GLN A 122 19.22 -15.44 15.01
C GLN A 122 18.48 -14.16 15.34
N ASN A 123 18.86 -13.61 16.49
CA ASN A 123 18.68 -12.23 16.91
C ASN A 123 18.76 -11.32 15.68
N TYR A 124 17.61 -10.90 15.15
CA TYR A 124 17.52 -9.92 14.08
C TYR A 124 18.00 -8.58 14.64
N ASN A 125 19.32 -8.40 14.65
CA ASN A 125 19.91 -7.08 14.62
C ASN A 125 19.57 -6.51 13.25
N TRP A 126 18.45 -5.80 13.17
CA TRP A 126 18.02 -5.08 11.99
C TRP A 126 19.03 -3.96 11.70
N GLU A 127 20.20 -4.31 11.17
CA GLU A 127 20.99 -3.33 10.45
C GLU A 127 20.10 -2.83 9.31
N PRO A 128 19.91 -1.50 9.19
CA PRO A 128 19.01 -0.97 8.19
C PRO A 128 19.54 -1.41 6.83
N ILE A 129 18.75 -2.26 6.15
CA ILE A 129 18.97 -2.62 4.77
C ILE A 129 19.18 -1.30 4.03
N ASN A 130 20.36 -1.13 3.43
CA ASN A 130 20.66 0.03 2.63
C ASN A 130 19.81 -0.06 1.36
N PHE A 131 18.56 0.37 1.48
CA PHE A 131 17.52 0.31 0.45
C PHE A 131 18.04 0.84 -0.89
N GLN A 132 18.95 1.81 -0.85
CA GLN A 132 19.54 2.40 -2.03
C GLN A 132 20.41 1.44 -2.83
N GLN A 133 21.13 0.54 -2.15
CA GLN A 133 21.92 -0.50 -2.80
C GLN A 133 21.00 -1.54 -3.47
N THR A 134 19.92 -1.93 -2.79
CA THR A 134 18.94 -2.89 -3.33
C THR A 134 18.20 -2.31 -4.53
N ILE A 135 17.85 -1.02 -4.49
CA ILE A 135 17.23 -0.32 -5.63
C ILE A 135 18.19 -0.29 -6.84
N THR A 136 19.48 -0.02 -6.63
CA THR A 136 20.46 -0.02 -7.74
C THR A 136 20.68 -1.38 -8.37
N GLU A 137 20.63 -2.46 -7.59
CA GLU A 137 20.74 -3.83 -8.11
C GLU A 137 19.49 -4.22 -8.92
N ILE A 138 18.30 -3.83 -8.47
CA ILE A 138 17.04 -4.04 -9.18
C ILE A 138 17.02 -3.27 -10.50
N ASP A 139 17.42 -1.99 -10.50
CA ASP A 139 17.50 -1.17 -11.72
C ASP A 139 18.48 -1.76 -12.73
N SER A 140 19.63 -2.27 -12.28
CA SER A 140 20.61 -2.92 -13.17
C SER A 140 20.04 -4.19 -13.82
N SER A 141 19.26 -4.96 -13.06
CA SER A 141 18.62 -6.20 -13.56
C SER A 141 17.46 -5.90 -14.50
N LEU A 142 16.68 -4.87 -14.22
CA LEU A 142 15.59 -4.43 -15.09
C LEU A 142 16.12 -3.86 -16.41
N ASN A 143 17.21 -3.10 -16.38
CA ASN A 143 17.84 -2.59 -17.60
C ASN A 143 18.42 -3.71 -18.47
N ALA A 144 19.00 -4.75 -17.86
CA ALA A 144 19.46 -5.94 -18.58
C ALA A 144 18.29 -6.71 -19.23
N LEU A 145 17.17 -6.86 -18.51
CA LEU A 145 15.97 -7.50 -19.05
C LEU A 145 15.28 -6.65 -20.13
N SER A 146 15.31 -5.32 -20.00
CA SER A 146 14.78 -4.39 -21.00
C SER A 146 15.58 -4.44 -22.30
N SER A 147 16.91 -4.58 -22.24
CA SER A 147 17.72 -4.72 -23.46
C SER A 147 17.48 -6.04 -24.17
N ASP A 148 17.12 -7.10 -23.43
CA ASP A 148 16.79 -8.40 -24.01
C ASP A 148 15.37 -8.42 -24.60
N LEU A 149 14.43 -7.68 -24.02
CA LEU A 149 13.07 -7.54 -24.55
C LEU A 149 13.00 -6.66 -25.80
N LEU A 150 13.93 -5.71 -25.98
CA LEU A 150 13.95 -4.81 -27.14
C LEU A 150 14.25 -5.51 -28.48
N TRP A 151 14.68 -6.77 -28.47
CA TRP A 151 14.85 -7.58 -29.69
C TRP A 151 13.59 -8.37 -30.08
N ALA A 152 12.50 -8.28 -29.31
CA ALA A 152 11.24 -8.98 -29.58
C ALA A 152 10.16 -8.11 -30.25
N GLU A 153 10.42 -6.82 -30.52
CA GLU A 153 9.46 -5.90 -31.15
C GLU A 153 9.55 -5.90 -32.69
N THR A 154 8.84 -6.84 -33.29
CA THR A 154 8.10 -6.56 -34.53
C THR A 154 6.63 -6.89 -34.27
N GLY A 155 5.92 -5.97 -33.61
CA GLY A 155 4.53 -6.16 -33.23
C GLY A 155 3.84 -4.90 -32.70
N GLU A 156 4.10 -3.75 -33.34
CA GLU A 156 3.54 -2.43 -33.00
C GLU A 156 2.00 -2.39 -33.00
N SER A 157 1.34 -3.34 -33.69
CA SER A 157 -0.12 -3.35 -33.84
C SER A 157 -0.92 -3.76 -32.61
N ALA A 158 -0.33 -4.51 -31.66
CA ALA A 158 -1.07 -5.04 -30.51
C ALA A 158 -1.28 -3.98 -29.41
N TRP A 159 -0.34 -3.06 -29.27
CA TRP A 159 -0.41 -2.00 -28.26
C TRP A 159 -1.38 -0.90 -28.63
N ASP A 160 -1.54 -0.59 -29.92
CA ASP A 160 -2.50 0.41 -30.38
C ASP A 160 -3.95 -0.07 -30.25
N GLU A 161 -4.21 -1.37 -30.43
CA GLU A 161 -5.55 -1.96 -30.20
C GLU A 161 -5.92 -1.96 -28.70
N MET A 162 -4.97 -2.29 -27.82
CA MET A 162 -5.17 -2.20 -26.36
C MET A 162 -5.33 -0.75 -25.87
N ARG A 163 -4.63 0.22 -26.48
CA ARG A 163 -4.76 1.63 -26.12
C ARG A 163 -6.15 2.17 -26.46
N MET A 164 -6.68 1.84 -27.64
CA MET A 164 -8.05 2.23 -28.03
C MET A 164 -9.12 1.65 -27.09
N ASP A 165 -9.00 0.37 -26.69
CA ASP A 165 -9.99 -0.25 -25.79
C ASP A 165 -9.98 0.40 -24.39
N LEU A 166 -8.81 0.83 -23.92
CA LEU A 166 -8.66 1.52 -22.64
C LEU A 166 -9.25 2.94 -22.66
N GLU A 167 -9.02 3.69 -23.74
CA GLU A 167 -9.58 5.03 -23.90
C GLU A 167 -11.12 5.01 -23.93
N TYR A 168 -11.70 4.06 -24.67
CA TYR A 168 -13.16 3.88 -24.74
C TYR A 168 -13.78 3.60 -23.36
N ARG A 169 -13.15 2.72 -22.56
CA ARG A 169 -13.67 2.35 -21.23
C ARG A 169 -13.55 3.47 -20.20
N ILE A 170 -12.57 4.35 -20.35
CA ILE A 170 -12.42 5.52 -19.45
C ILE A 170 -13.55 6.53 -19.70
N GLU A 171 -13.95 6.71 -20.96
CA GLU A 171 -15.00 7.66 -21.33
C GLU A 171 -16.37 7.23 -20.80
N ASP A 172 -16.73 5.95 -20.95
CA ASP A 172 -17.95 5.33 -20.40
C ASP A 172 -18.05 5.48 -18.87
N ILE A 173 -16.93 5.27 -18.16
CA ILE A 173 -16.89 5.44 -16.70
C ILE A 173 -17.06 6.92 -16.32
N SER A 174 -16.49 7.83 -17.11
CA SER A 174 -16.61 9.27 -16.85
C SER A 174 -18.04 9.79 -17.03
N GLU A 175 -18.82 9.19 -17.94
CA GLU A 175 -20.20 9.57 -18.23
C GLU A 175 -21.15 9.02 -17.16
N ALA A 176 -20.95 7.78 -16.72
CA ALA A 176 -21.71 7.18 -15.62
C ALA A 176 -21.52 7.90 -14.27
N LEU A 177 -20.42 8.64 -14.09
CA LEU A 177 -20.15 9.42 -12.88
C LEU A 177 -20.79 10.83 -12.89
N LYS A 178 -21.38 11.27 -14.01
CA LYS A 178 -22.05 12.58 -14.13
C LYS A 178 -23.55 12.53 -13.85
N GLU A 179 -24.14 11.35 -13.74
CA GLU A 179 -25.54 11.11 -13.34
C GLU A 179 -25.69 10.94 -11.82
#